data_AF-A0AA87BDD6-F1
#
_entry.id   AF-A0AA87BDD6-F1
#
_cell.length_a   1.000
_cell.length_b   1.000
_cell.length_c   1.000
_cell.angle_alpha   90.00
_cell.angle_beta   90.00
_cell.angle_gamma   90.00
#
_symmetry.space_group_name_H-M   'P 1'
#
loop_
_entity.id
_entity.type
_entity.pdbx_description
1 polymer ?
#
loop_
_entity_poly.entity_id
_entity_poly.type
_entity_poly.pdbx_seq_one_letter_code
_entity_poly.pdbx_strand_id
1 'polypeptide(L)'
;MEWVKMKECAREFMVGVAEMTVELGKGCRDIVKQSLVNEDSYIVKTFGRDSYIGKRVRGPCAKLFAKLSFFNEYLPEDKDPLHAWSVILFVFVLAFLALYVNFERDPYAPPVKQVFMHPPCASRVVLPDGRFMAYKEQGVSSQQARFSIIAPHSFLSSRLAGIPGVKDSLLEEFGIRLLTYDLPGFGESDPHPKRNLESSATDMASLADALGVNKFWVVGYSSGSMHAWAALRYIPDRLAGAAMFAPMVNPYDPMMTKEERRRTWNKWTRRRKFLYFLARRFPRFLAFFYQRSFLSGKHGQIDRWLSLSLGRRDKALMEDPIYEEFWQRDVEESIRQRNVKPFVEEAALQVTNWGFSLSDLKLQKRKQSSDFFSWIKSMFTETQEYTGFLGPIHIWQGMDDKVVPPSMTDFVHRVLPGAAVHKLPYEGHFTYIYFCHECHRQIFTTLFGTPQGPLSISIEVDQATLKTNIEQEVVNDGDYASN
;
A
#
# COMPACT_ATOMS: atom_id res chain seq x y z
N MET A 1 53.60 -6.05 11.23
CA MET A 1 53.76 -5.09 12.35
C MET A 1 52.54 -4.20 12.55
N GLU A 2 51.85 -3.75 11.49
CA GLU A 2 50.64 -2.90 11.59
C GLU A 2 49.39 -3.58 12.19
N TRP A 3 49.19 -4.88 11.94
CA TRP A 3 48.04 -5.64 12.44
C TRP A 3 48.00 -5.79 13.97
N VAL A 4 49.18 -5.78 14.62
CA VAL A 4 49.29 -5.86 16.09
C VAL A 4 48.95 -4.51 16.71
N LYS A 5 49.46 -3.41 16.14
CA LYS A 5 49.11 -2.03 16.54
C LYS A 5 47.61 -1.74 16.38
N MET A 6 46.97 -2.24 15.32
CA MET A 6 45.53 -2.05 15.11
C MET A 6 44.68 -2.80 16.16
N LYS A 7 45.13 -4.00 16.58
CA LYS A 7 44.47 -4.76 17.66
C LYS A 7 44.64 -4.10 19.03
N GLU A 8 45.81 -3.56 19.34
CA GLU A 8 46.03 -2.81 20.58
C GLU A 8 45.19 -1.53 20.63
N CYS A 9 45.16 -0.77 19.53
CA CYS A 9 44.34 0.44 19.43
C CYS A 9 42.84 0.13 19.57
N ALA A 10 42.36 -0.96 18.93
CA ALA A 10 40.97 -1.40 19.09
C ALA A 10 40.66 -1.88 20.52
N ARG A 11 41.62 -2.52 21.19
CA ARG A 11 41.47 -2.96 22.59
C ARG A 11 41.40 -1.76 23.53
N GLU A 12 42.30 -0.79 23.39
CA GLU A 12 42.31 0.43 24.21
C GLU A 12 41.06 1.28 24.00
N PHE A 13 40.58 1.38 22.76
CA PHE A 13 39.30 2.01 22.46
C PHE A 13 38.13 1.31 23.14
N MET A 14 38.07 -0.02 23.11
CA MET A 14 37.02 -0.80 23.78
C MET A 14 37.06 -0.69 25.30
N VAL A 15 38.26 -0.59 25.89
CA VAL A 15 38.42 -0.32 27.33
C VAL A 15 37.89 1.06 27.67
N GLY A 16 38.25 2.10 26.89
CA GLY A 16 37.73 3.45 27.09
C GLY A 16 36.21 3.53 26.96
N VAL A 17 35.61 2.82 25.99
CA VAL A 17 34.15 2.74 25.84
C VAL A 17 33.50 2.03 27.03
N ALA A 18 34.11 0.96 27.55
CA ALA A 18 33.59 0.25 28.72
C ALA A 18 33.63 1.13 29.98
N GLU A 19 34.75 1.83 30.21
CA GLU A 19 34.91 2.75 31.34
C GLU A 19 33.91 3.92 31.27
N MET A 20 33.76 4.55 30.10
CA MET A 20 32.75 5.61 29.90
C MET A 20 31.32 5.11 30.12
N THR A 21 31.03 3.87 29.73
CA THR A 21 29.70 3.27 29.93
C THR A 21 29.41 3.01 31.42
N VAL A 22 30.43 2.60 32.18
CA VAL A 22 30.34 2.41 33.64
C VAL A 22 30.15 3.75 34.34
N GLU A 23 30.92 4.78 33.96
CA GLU A 23 30.78 6.13 34.54
C GLU A 23 29.45 6.77 34.17
N LEU A 24 28.94 6.56 32.95
CA LEU A 24 27.59 6.98 32.57
C LEU A 24 26.53 6.26 33.41
N GLY A 25 26.70 4.95 33.65
CA GLY A 25 25.83 4.16 34.52
C GLY A 25 25.82 4.67 35.97
N LYS A 26 26.99 5.04 36.52
CA LYS A 26 27.11 5.67 37.84
C LYS A 26 26.47 7.06 37.87
N GLY A 27 26.71 7.88 36.85
CA GLY A 27 26.09 9.20 36.71
C GLY A 27 24.57 9.12 36.65
N CYS A 28 24.01 8.20 35.86
CA CYS A 28 22.57 7.95 35.83
C CYS A 28 22.05 7.47 37.20
N ARG A 29 22.76 6.56 37.88
CA ARG A 29 22.41 6.10 39.23
C ARG A 29 22.37 7.25 40.23
N ASP A 30 23.34 8.15 40.18
CA ASP A 30 23.48 9.25 41.13
C ASP A 30 22.47 10.37 40.86
N ILE A 31 22.16 10.65 39.58
CA ILE A 31 21.03 11.52 39.18
C ILE A 31 19.71 10.95 39.68
N VAL A 32 19.49 9.63 39.58
CA VAL A 32 18.27 8.97 40.08
C VAL A 32 18.21 9.05 41.61
N LYS A 33 19.32 8.82 42.33
CA LYS A 33 19.37 8.97 43.79
C LYS A 33 19.04 10.39 44.22
N GLN A 34 19.63 11.39 43.57
CA GLN A 34 19.41 12.80 43.90
C GLN A 34 18.00 13.29 43.52
N SER A 35 17.44 12.80 42.41
CA SER A 35 16.18 13.31 41.87
C SER A 35 14.94 12.55 42.36
N LEU A 36 15.06 11.26 42.70
CA LEU A 36 13.91 10.39 43.00
C LEU A 36 13.94 9.75 44.39
N VAL A 37 15.10 9.68 45.05
CA VAL A 37 15.25 9.01 46.35
C VAL A 37 15.44 10.00 47.50
N ASN A 38 16.01 11.18 47.24
CA ASN A 38 16.22 12.20 48.28
C ASN A 38 14.89 12.88 48.66
N GLU A 39 14.52 12.87 49.95
CA GLU A 39 13.22 13.36 50.44
C GLU A 39 12.97 14.85 50.14
N ASP A 40 14.04 15.60 49.89
CA ASP A 40 13.98 17.02 49.56
C ASP A 40 13.81 17.35 48.07
N SER A 41 13.80 16.34 47.18
CA SER A 41 13.69 16.58 45.74
C SER A 41 12.31 17.13 45.34
N TYR A 42 12.30 18.03 44.34
CA TYR A 42 11.08 18.62 43.79
C TYR A 42 10.08 17.56 43.29
N ILE A 43 10.57 16.43 42.76
CA ILE A 43 9.74 15.34 42.26
C ILE A 43 9.12 14.55 43.41
N VAL A 44 9.87 14.28 44.49
CA VAL A 44 9.32 13.62 45.69
C VAL A 44 8.30 14.51 46.38
N LYS A 45 8.51 15.84 46.46
CA LYS A 45 7.52 16.78 47.01
C LYS A 45 6.25 16.89 46.14
N THR A 46 6.39 16.80 44.82
CA THR A 46 5.26 16.97 43.88
C THR A 46 4.49 15.67 43.62
N PHE A 47 5.16 14.53 43.54
CA PHE A 47 4.59 13.22 43.16
C PHE A 47 4.80 12.10 44.20
N GLY A 48 5.43 12.40 45.34
CA GLY A 48 5.72 11.42 46.39
C GLY A 48 4.49 10.88 47.10
N ARG A 49 4.72 9.88 47.96
CA ARG A 49 3.68 9.07 48.63
C ARG A 49 2.61 9.89 49.35
N ASP A 50 3.01 11.03 49.90
CA ASP A 50 2.15 11.91 50.70
C ASP A 50 1.61 13.13 49.93
N SER A 51 2.02 13.33 48.68
CA SER A 51 1.58 14.47 47.86
C SER A 51 0.16 14.30 47.32
N TYR A 52 -0.53 15.42 47.09
CA TYR A 52 -1.90 15.47 46.57
C TYR A 52 -2.04 14.77 45.20
N ILE A 53 -1.07 14.97 44.32
CA ILE A 53 -1.03 14.34 42.98
C ILE A 53 -0.68 12.85 43.11
N GLY A 54 0.25 12.49 44.00
CA GLY A 54 0.61 11.09 44.29
C GLY A 54 -0.58 10.27 44.75
N LYS A 55 -1.43 10.80 45.63
CA LYS A 55 -2.68 10.15 46.09
C LYS A 55 -3.70 9.96 44.97
N ARG A 56 -3.79 10.88 43.99
CA ARG A 56 -4.78 10.85 42.89
C ARG A 56 -4.40 9.90 41.75
N VAL A 57 -3.11 9.74 41.47
CA VAL A 57 -2.61 8.89 40.36
C VAL A 57 -2.40 7.42 40.79
N ARG A 58 -2.31 7.15 42.11
CA ARG A 58 -2.05 5.82 42.67
C ARG A 58 -3.15 4.79 42.39
N GLY A 59 -4.42 5.18 42.44
CA GLY A 59 -5.55 4.25 42.22
C GLY A 59 -5.54 3.60 40.83
N PRO A 60 -5.49 4.38 39.74
CA PRO A 60 -5.41 3.85 38.38
C PRO A 60 -4.08 3.14 38.08
N CYS A 61 -2.94 3.69 38.54
CA CYS A 61 -1.64 3.07 38.32
C CYS A 61 -1.49 1.74 39.06
N ALA A 62 -1.92 1.64 40.32
CA ALA A 62 -1.82 0.39 41.09
C ALA A 62 -2.61 -0.76 40.45
N LYS A 63 -3.78 -0.48 39.84
CA LYS A 63 -4.54 -1.49 39.07
C LYS A 63 -3.83 -1.92 37.78
N LEU A 64 -3.12 -1.00 37.11
CA LEU A 64 -2.33 -1.30 35.92
C LEU A 64 -1.06 -2.11 36.26
N PHE A 65 -0.35 -1.72 37.32
CA PHE A 65 0.83 -2.41 37.83
C PHE A 65 0.50 -3.79 38.41
N ALA A 66 -0.65 -3.96 39.07
CA ALA A 66 -1.10 -5.28 39.54
C ALA A 66 -1.34 -6.26 38.37
N LYS A 67 -1.88 -5.79 37.24
CA LYS A 67 -2.03 -6.60 36.01
C LYS A 67 -0.71 -6.94 35.32
N LEU A 68 0.34 -6.16 35.57
CA LEU A 68 1.69 -6.36 35.01
C LEU A 68 2.64 -7.06 36.00
N SER A 69 2.17 -7.39 37.19
CA SER A 69 2.98 -8.00 38.26
C SER A 69 3.57 -9.36 37.87
N PHE A 70 2.97 -10.09 36.92
CA PHE A 70 3.55 -11.33 36.39
C PHE A 70 4.94 -11.12 35.77
N PHE A 71 5.22 -9.92 35.21
CA PHE A 71 6.55 -9.64 34.67
C PHE A 71 7.62 -9.51 35.77
N ASN A 72 7.23 -9.35 37.03
CA ASN A 72 8.16 -9.30 38.16
C ASN A 72 8.87 -10.65 38.38
N GLU A 73 8.30 -11.76 37.92
CA GLU A 73 8.94 -13.09 37.94
C GLU A 73 10.19 -13.18 37.04
N TYR A 74 10.32 -12.25 36.08
CA TYR A 74 11.46 -12.18 35.16
C TYR A 74 12.53 -11.19 35.64
N LEU A 75 12.30 -10.51 36.77
CA LEU A 75 13.29 -9.66 37.41
C LEU A 75 14.20 -10.53 38.29
N PRO A 76 15.51 -10.26 38.34
CA PRO A 76 16.39 -10.91 39.31
C PRO A 76 15.85 -10.70 40.73
N GLU A 77 15.84 -11.76 41.55
CA GLU A 77 15.20 -11.83 42.87
C GLU A 77 15.62 -10.70 43.83
N ASP A 78 16.77 -10.07 43.61
CA ASP A 78 17.37 -9.04 44.46
C ASP A 78 16.98 -7.59 44.12
N LYS A 79 15.98 -7.35 43.25
CA LYS A 79 15.60 -5.98 42.85
C LYS A 79 14.16 -5.63 43.21
N ASP A 80 13.98 -4.52 43.93
CA ASP A 80 12.67 -3.89 44.15
C ASP A 80 11.97 -3.68 42.80
N PRO A 81 10.80 -4.30 42.56
CA PRO A 81 10.09 -4.22 41.29
C PRO A 81 9.81 -2.78 40.85
N LEU A 82 9.49 -1.87 41.78
CA LEU A 82 9.24 -0.46 41.45
C LEU A 82 10.51 0.24 40.94
N HIS A 83 11.65 -0.08 41.52
CA HIS A 83 12.94 0.41 41.08
C HIS A 83 13.35 -0.18 39.72
N ALA A 84 13.15 -1.48 39.50
CA ALA A 84 13.49 -2.11 38.23
C ALA A 84 12.64 -1.58 37.06
N TRP A 85 11.32 -1.46 37.25
CA TRP A 85 10.42 -0.94 36.23
C TRP A 85 10.63 0.55 35.93
N SER A 86 10.94 1.36 36.94
CA SER A 86 11.24 2.77 36.73
C SER A 86 12.53 2.95 35.92
N VAL A 87 13.57 2.14 36.18
CA VAL A 87 14.80 2.14 35.37
C VAL A 87 14.54 1.67 33.94
N ILE A 88 13.78 0.57 33.75
CA ILE A 88 13.41 0.08 32.41
C ILE A 88 12.62 1.13 31.64
N LEU A 89 11.63 1.77 32.26
CA LEU A 89 10.84 2.84 31.65
C LEU A 89 11.72 4.03 31.30
N PHE A 90 12.63 4.43 32.19
CA PHE A 90 13.55 5.54 31.95
C PHE A 90 14.53 5.25 30.80
N VAL A 91 15.13 4.05 30.78
CA VAL A 91 15.98 3.60 29.66
C VAL A 91 15.19 3.50 28.37
N PHE A 92 13.94 3.03 28.42
CA PHE A 92 13.05 3.00 27.26
C PHE A 92 12.75 4.41 26.75
N VAL A 93 12.45 5.36 27.64
CA VAL A 93 12.23 6.77 27.31
C VAL A 93 13.50 7.41 26.74
N LEU A 94 14.67 7.16 27.33
CA LEU A 94 15.95 7.64 26.83
C LEU A 94 16.32 7.02 25.48
N ALA A 95 16.10 5.72 25.29
CA ALA A 95 16.32 5.06 24.01
C ALA A 95 15.35 5.63 22.94
N PHE A 96 14.10 5.90 23.33
CA PHE A 96 13.12 6.54 22.46
C PHE A 96 13.51 8.00 22.13
N LEU A 97 14.04 8.76 23.09
CA LEU A 97 14.55 10.12 22.90
C LEU A 97 15.87 10.15 22.10
N ALA A 98 16.76 9.19 22.27
CA ALA A 98 17.98 9.06 21.48
C ALA A 98 17.66 8.69 20.02
N LEU A 99 16.66 7.83 19.82
CA LEU A 99 16.08 7.60 18.49
C LEU A 99 15.45 8.88 17.95
N TYR A 100 14.71 9.64 18.77
CA TYR A 100 14.10 10.93 18.41
C TYR A 100 15.12 11.96 17.92
N VAL A 101 16.22 12.17 18.65
CA VAL A 101 17.25 13.17 18.32
C VAL A 101 18.04 12.76 17.07
N ASN A 102 18.27 11.47 16.87
CA ASN A 102 18.91 10.96 15.65
C ASN A 102 18.01 11.07 14.40
N PHE A 103 16.71 11.37 14.54
CA PHE A 103 15.85 11.68 13.40
C PHE A 103 15.99 13.13 12.90
N GLU A 104 16.60 14.04 13.68
CA GLU A 104 16.58 15.49 13.40
C GLU A 104 17.93 16.13 13.05
N ARG A 105 19.00 15.38 12.80
CA ARG A 105 20.28 16.00 12.40
C ARG A 105 20.91 15.35 11.17
N ASP A 106 20.66 15.98 10.03
CA ASP A 106 21.64 16.09 8.96
C ASP A 106 21.85 17.59 8.68
N PRO A 107 22.91 18.22 9.24
CA PRO A 107 23.17 19.65 9.07
C PRO A 107 23.61 20.03 7.64
N TYR A 108 23.70 19.06 6.72
CA TYR A 108 24.01 19.29 5.30
C TYR A 108 22.82 18.99 4.36
N ALA A 109 21.61 18.78 4.90
CA ALA A 109 20.44 18.51 4.09
C ALA A 109 20.08 19.73 3.21
N PRO A 110 19.85 19.54 1.89
CA PRO A 110 19.38 20.61 1.01
C PRO A 110 18.05 21.20 1.50
N PRO A 111 17.69 22.44 1.10
CA PRO A 111 16.45 23.08 1.54
C PRO A 111 15.26 22.16 1.28
N VAL A 112 14.55 21.82 2.35
CA VAL A 112 13.47 20.83 2.28
C VAL A 112 12.27 21.45 1.57
N LYS A 113 11.94 20.93 0.37
CA LYS A 113 10.77 21.35 -0.40
C LYS A 113 9.49 21.10 0.41
N GLN A 114 8.58 22.06 0.44
CA GLN A 114 7.30 21.93 1.14
C GLN A 114 6.26 21.27 0.23
N VAL A 115 5.34 20.52 0.84
CA VAL A 115 4.18 19.94 0.16
C VAL A 115 3.28 21.08 -0.31
N PHE A 116 2.95 21.08 -1.60
CA PHE A 116 2.01 22.03 -2.17
C PHE A 116 0.59 21.46 -2.20
N MET A 117 -0.39 22.26 -1.78
CA MET A 117 -1.81 21.89 -1.82
C MET A 117 -2.43 22.39 -3.13
N HIS A 118 -2.69 21.47 -4.05
CA HIS A 118 -3.35 21.80 -5.31
C HIS A 118 -4.88 21.98 -5.13
N PRO A 119 -5.51 22.85 -5.93
CA PRO A 119 -6.97 22.93 -5.98
C PRO A 119 -7.61 21.57 -6.32
N PRO A 120 -8.80 21.26 -5.78
CA PRO A 120 -9.56 20.08 -6.19
C PRO A 120 -9.78 20.06 -7.71
N CYS A 121 -9.50 18.94 -8.35
CA CYS A 121 -9.63 18.78 -9.80
C CYS A 121 -10.13 17.38 -10.22
N ALA A 122 -10.40 16.49 -9.27
CA ALA A 122 -10.84 15.14 -9.59
C ALA A 122 -12.23 15.11 -10.24
N SER A 123 -12.38 14.28 -11.27
CA SER A 123 -13.68 13.72 -11.61
C SER A 123 -14.16 12.83 -10.46
N ARG A 124 -15.46 12.83 -10.18
CA ARG A 124 -16.04 12.08 -9.07
C ARG A 124 -17.28 11.30 -9.50
N VAL A 125 -17.45 10.13 -8.91
CA VAL A 125 -18.70 9.35 -8.96
C VAL A 125 -19.25 9.17 -7.54
N VAL A 126 -20.57 9.02 -7.43
CA VAL A 126 -21.22 8.64 -6.17
C VAL A 126 -21.34 7.11 -6.15
N LEU A 127 -20.80 6.50 -5.11
CA LEU A 127 -20.91 5.06 -4.89
C LEU A 127 -22.30 4.71 -4.32
N PRO A 128 -22.74 3.43 -4.41
CA PRO A 128 -24.06 3.02 -3.90
C PRO A 128 -24.31 3.31 -2.42
N ASP A 129 -23.25 3.47 -1.61
CA ASP A 129 -23.32 3.81 -0.19
C ASP A 129 -23.26 5.32 0.09
N GLY A 130 -23.29 6.16 -0.94
CA GLY A 130 -23.31 7.62 -0.87
C GLY A 130 -21.94 8.29 -0.80
N ARG A 131 -20.83 7.53 -0.71
CA ARG A 131 -19.48 8.10 -0.74
C ARG A 131 -19.14 8.65 -2.12
N PHE A 132 -18.39 9.75 -2.17
CA PHE A 132 -17.71 10.18 -3.38
C PHE A 132 -16.41 9.41 -3.59
N MET A 133 -16.23 8.89 -4.80
CA MET A 133 -14.95 8.34 -5.26
C MET A 133 -14.37 9.26 -6.34
N ALA A 134 -13.17 9.75 -6.08
CA ALA A 134 -12.38 10.51 -7.04
C ALA A 134 -11.62 9.59 -7.99
N TYR A 135 -11.66 9.90 -9.28
CA TYR A 135 -11.03 9.09 -10.32
C TYR A 135 -10.38 9.94 -11.40
N LYS A 136 -9.53 9.31 -12.20
CA LYS A 136 -8.90 9.87 -13.39
C LYS A 136 -9.01 8.87 -14.53
N GLU A 137 -9.34 9.40 -15.70
CA GLU A 137 -9.44 8.68 -16.96
C GLU A 137 -8.33 9.14 -17.91
N GLN A 138 -7.76 8.20 -18.65
CA GLN A 138 -6.69 8.43 -19.62
C GLN A 138 -6.84 7.47 -20.81
N GLY A 139 -6.47 7.90 -22.02
CA GLY A 139 -6.62 7.11 -23.23
C GLY A 139 -7.96 7.35 -23.94
N VAL A 140 -8.52 6.30 -24.54
CA VAL A 140 -9.71 6.44 -25.40
C VAL A 140 -11.02 6.52 -24.61
N SER A 141 -12.04 7.11 -25.23
CA SER A 141 -13.39 7.22 -24.65
C SER A 141 -14.05 5.85 -24.41
N SER A 142 -15.05 5.81 -23.52
CA SER A 142 -15.79 4.58 -23.22
C SER A 142 -16.37 3.87 -24.45
N GLN A 143 -16.85 4.62 -25.44
CA GLN A 143 -17.51 4.07 -26.63
C GLN A 143 -16.51 3.48 -27.63
N GLN A 144 -15.26 3.95 -27.60
CA GLN A 144 -14.20 3.52 -28.50
C GLN A 144 -13.21 2.55 -27.83
N ALA A 145 -13.33 2.35 -26.52
CA ALA A 145 -12.46 1.47 -25.76
C ALA A 145 -12.60 0.02 -26.21
N ARG A 146 -11.50 -0.54 -26.71
CA ARG A 146 -11.35 -1.97 -26.94
C ARG A 146 -11.04 -2.70 -25.63
N PHE A 147 -10.22 -2.09 -24.79
CA PHE A 147 -9.85 -2.60 -23.48
C PHE A 147 -10.05 -1.53 -22.42
N SER A 148 -10.73 -1.87 -21.33
CA SER A 148 -10.75 -1.04 -20.13
C SER A 148 -9.78 -1.61 -19.11
N ILE A 149 -8.96 -0.74 -18.50
CA ILE A 149 -8.03 -1.08 -17.44
C ILE A 149 -8.41 -0.28 -16.20
N ILE A 150 -8.50 -0.95 -15.04
CA ILE A 150 -8.64 -0.28 -13.75
C ILE A 150 -7.41 -0.56 -12.89
N ALA A 151 -6.74 0.51 -12.44
CA ALA A 151 -5.49 0.44 -11.69
C ALA A 151 -5.64 1.07 -10.30
N PRO A 152 -5.81 0.29 -9.22
CA PRO A 152 -5.69 0.79 -7.86
C PRO A 152 -4.26 1.28 -7.58
N HIS A 153 -4.13 2.41 -6.89
CA HIS A 153 -2.82 2.95 -6.52
C HIS A 153 -2.18 2.17 -5.36
N SER A 154 -0.87 2.36 -5.19
CA SER A 154 -0.10 1.77 -4.09
C SER A 154 -0.19 2.58 -2.79
N PHE A 155 0.42 2.07 -1.72
CA PHE A 155 0.67 2.82 -0.50
C PHE A 155 1.41 4.13 -0.79
N LEU A 156 0.97 5.23 -0.16
CA LEU A 156 1.53 6.56 -0.36
C LEU A 156 1.48 6.99 -1.84
N SER A 157 0.29 6.89 -2.43
CA SER A 157 0.03 7.21 -3.84
C SER A 157 -1.42 7.66 -4.00
N SER A 158 -1.81 8.08 -5.20
CA SER A 158 -3.14 8.58 -5.54
C SER A 158 -3.58 8.11 -6.93
N ARG A 159 -4.77 8.53 -7.36
CA ARG A 159 -5.27 8.36 -8.73
C ARG A 159 -4.30 8.89 -9.79
N LEU A 160 -3.42 9.83 -9.44
CA LEU A 160 -2.51 10.44 -10.41
C LEU A 160 -1.41 9.48 -10.88
N ALA A 161 -1.10 8.44 -10.11
CA ALA A 161 0.01 7.56 -10.42
C ALA A 161 -0.18 6.74 -11.70
N GLY A 162 -1.38 6.16 -11.89
CA GLY A 162 -1.71 5.29 -13.03
C GLY A 162 -0.63 4.27 -13.37
N ILE A 163 -0.27 4.21 -14.66
CA ILE A 163 0.95 3.54 -15.11
C ILE A 163 1.99 4.64 -15.38
N PRO A 164 2.99 4.84 -14.50
CA PRO A 164 3.83 6.04 -14.52
C PRO A 164 4.59 6.20 -15.83
N GLY A 165 4.37 7.33 -16.51
CA GLY A 165 4.99 7.66 -17.79
C GLY A 165 4.38 6.99 -19.01
N VAL A 166 3.24 6.29 -18.88
CA VAL A 166 2.51 5.77 -20.05
C VAL A 166 2.04 6.94 -20.92
N LYS A 167 2.26 6.83 -22.23
CA LYS A 167 1.87 7.86 -23.20
C LYS A 167 0.44 7.65 -23.65
N ASP A 168 -0.31 8.74 -23.80
CA ASP A 168 -1.67 8.71 -24.37
C ASP A 168 -1.67 8.08 -25.76
N SER A 169 -0.68 8.36 -26.60
CA SER A 169 -0.54 7.77 -27.92
C SER A 169 -0.44 6.24 -27.89
N LEU A 170 0.17 5.66 -26.86
CA LEU A 170 0.26 4.21 -26.71
C LEU A 170 -1.09 3.62 -26.24
N LEU A 171 -1.81 4.34 -25.37
CA LEU A 171 -3.16 3.93 -24.99
C LEU A 171 -4.10 3.97 -26.20
N GLU A 172 -4.04 5.02 -27.02
CA GLU A 172 -4.79 5.14 -28.27
C GLU A 172 -4.46 4.02 -29.27
N GLU A 173 -3.17 3.73 -29.47
CA GLU A 173 -2.69 2.68 -30.38
C GLU A 173 -3.29 1.30 -30.06
N PHE A 174 -3.50 1.00 -28.77
CA PHE A 174 -4.11 -0.24 -28.31
C PHE A 174 -5.62 -0.14 -28.07
N GLY A 175 -6.23 1.04 -28.21
CA GLY A 175 -7.64 1.27 -27.89
C GLY A 175 -7.95 1.10 -26.40
N ILE A 176 -7.03 1.51 -25.52
CA ILE A 176 -7.11 1.34 -24.06
C ILE A 176 -7.75 2.57 -23.41
N ARG A 177 -8.74 2.31 -22.55
CA ARG A 177 -9.25 3.25 -21.56
C ARG A 177 -8.67 2.89 -20.19
N LEU A 178 -7.80 3.73 -19.65
CA LEU A 178 -7.18 3.56 -18.34
C LEU A 178 -7.94 4.38 -17.29
N LEU A 179 -8.43 3.69 -16.27
CA LEU A 179 -9.13 4.26 -15.13
C LEU A 179 -8.31 4.03 -13.86
N THR A 180 -8.19 5.09 -13.07
CA THR A 180 -7.46 5.12 -11.79
C THR A 180 -8.31 5.86 -10.79
N TYR A 181 -8.20 5.52 -9.51
CA TYR A 181 -9.04 6.12 -8.48
C TYR A 181 -8.31 6.26 -7.16
N ASP A 182 -8.72 7.26 -6.38
CA ASP A 182 -8.22 7.43 -5.02
C ASP A 182 -8.90 6.40 -4.13
N LEU A 183 -8.09 5.60 -3.43
CA LEU A 183 -8.57 4.67 -2.42
C LEU A 183 -9.34 5.42 -1.32
N PRO A 184 -10.23 4.76 -0.56
CA PRO A 184 -11.05 5.45 0.45
C PRO A 184 -10.22 6.27 1.47
N GLY A 185 -10.47 7.58 1.55
CA GLY A 185 -9.74 8.51 2.42
C GLY A 185 -8.40 9.01 1.88
N PHE A 186 -8.04 8.66 0.65
CA PHE A 186 -6.91 9.24 -0.08
C PHE A 186 -7.42 10.28 -1.06
N GLY A 187 -6.55 11.22 -1.44
CA GLY A 187 -6.85 12.22 -2.46
C GLY A 187 -8.19 12.91 -2.22
N GLU A 188 -9.07 12.82 -3.21
CA GLU A 188 -10.38 13.46 -3.20
C GLU A 188 -11.55 12.50 -2.89
N SER A 189 -11.26 11.24 -2.56
CA SER A 189 -12.26 10.22 -2.19
C SER A 189 -12.64 10.29 -0.72
N ASP A 190 -13.91 10.05 -0.43
CA ASP A 190 -14.41 9.93 0.95
C ASP A 190 -13.82 8.71 1.67
N PRO A 191 -13.64 8.78 3.00
CA PRO A 191 -13.20 7.63 3.78
C PRO A 191 -14.29 6.56 3.87
N HIS A 192 -13.87 5.29 3.90
CA HIS A 192 -14.78 4.17 4.16
C HIS A 192 -14.61 3.66 5.60
N PRO A 193 -15.60 3.82 6.50
CA PRO A 193 -15.45 3.49 7.91
C PRO A 193 -15.23 2.00 8.23
N LYS A 194 -15.65 1.10 7.32
CA LYS A 194 -15.58 -0.37 7.47
C LYS A 194 -14.68 -1.01 6.41
N ARG A 195 -13.71 -0.25 5.88
CA ARG A 195 -12.81 -0.65 4.80
C ARG A 195 -12.17 -2.02 5.04
N ASN A 196 -12.25 -2.88 4.04
CA ASN A 196 -11.51 -4.12 3.93
C ASN A 196 -11.22 -4.45 2.44
N LEU A 197 -10.66 -5.62 2.15
CA LEU A 197 -10.35 -5.99 0.77
C LEU A 197 -11.60 -6.35 -0.06
N GLU A 198 -12.63 -6.92 0.56
CA GLU A 198 -13.92 -7.17 -0.12
C GLU A 198 -14.56 -5.85 -0.54
N SER A 199 -14.68 -4.88 0.38
CA SER A 199 -15.20 -3.55 0.06
C SER A 199 -14.36 -2.85 -1.00
N SER A 200 -13.04 -3.09 -1.02
CA SER A 200 -12.17 -2.56 -2.08
C SER A 200 -12.50 -3.11 -3.47
N ALA A 201 -12.89 -4.39 -3.57
CA ALA A 201 -13.31 -4.98 -4.83
C ALA A 201 -14.68 -4.46 -5.23
N THR A 202 -15.62 -4.34 -4.28
CA THR A 202 -16.94 -3.75 -4.52
C THR A 202 -16.85 -2.28 -4.96
N ASP A 203 -15.94 -1.50 -4.38
CA ASP A 203 -15.67 -0.12 -4.77
C ASP A 203 -15.17 -0.04 -6.23
N MET A 204 -14.27 -0.96 -6.63
CA MET A 204 -13.77 -1.05 -8.00
C MET A 204 -14.88 -1.42 -9.00
N ALA A 205 -15.74 -2.38 -8.66
CA ALA A 205 -16.90 -2.73 -9.48
C ALA A 205 -17.91 -1.58 -9.57
N SER A 206 -18.16 -0.87 -8.47
CA SER A 206 -19.07 0.27 -8.44
C SER A 206 -18.56 1.43 -9.31
N LEU A 207 -17.24 1.68 -9.30
CA LEU A 207 -16.60 2.62 -10.22
C LEU A 207 -16.80 2.19 -11.67
N ALA A 208 -16.58 0.89 -11.97
CA ALA A 208 -16.78 0.35 -13.30
C ALA A 208 -18.24 0.52 -13.76
N ASP A 209 -19.22 0.23 -12.91
CA ASP A 209 -20.65 0.41 -13.18
C ASP A 209 -21.01 1.87 -13.46
N ALA A 210 -20.55 2.79 -12.61
CA ALA A 210 -20.79 4.22 -12.77
C ALA A 210 -20.20 4.79 -14.06
N LEU A 211 -19.14 4.16 -14.60
CA LEU A 211 -18.45 4.59 -15.81
C LEU A 211 -18.80 3.75 -17.05
N GLY A 212 -19.80 2.86 -16.95
CA GLY A 212 -20.27 2.04 -18.07
C GLY A 212 -19.30 0.94 -18.50
N VAL A 213 -18.42 0.49 -17.61
CA VAL A 213 -17.43 -0.55 -17.87
C VAL A 213 -17.94 -1.91 -17.39
N ASN A 214 -18.34 -2.76 -18.33
CA ASN A 214 -18.82 -4.11 -18.00
C ASN A 214 -17.68 -5.03 -17.56
N LYS A 215 -16.65 -5.20 -18.43
CA LYS A 215 -15.51 -6.09 -18.20
C LYS A 215 -14.20 -5.34 -18.38
N PHE A 216 -13.24 -5.53 -17.47
CA PHE A 216 -11.98 -4.79 -17.46
C PHE A 216 -10.80 -5.61 -17.00
N TRP A 217 -9.59 -5.16 -17.34
CA TRP A 217 -8.34 -5.67 -16.77
C TRP A 217 -8.02 -4.94 -15.48
N VAL A 218 -7.61 -5.67 -14.45
CA VAL A 218 -7.09 -5.05 -13.23
C VAL A 218 -5.57 -4.99 -13.28
N VAL A 219 -5.00 -3.81 -13.02
CA VAL A 219 -3.55 -3.61 -12.95
C VAL A 219 -3.12 -3.33 -11.52
N GLY A 220 -2.41 -4.26 -10.90
CA GLY A 220 -1.92 -4.12 -9.53
C GLY A 220 -0.41 -3.97 -9.48
N TYR A 221 0.08 -2.82 -9.01
CA TYR A 221 1.52 -2.62 -8.74
C TYR A 221 1.79 -2.68 -7.24
N SER A 222 2.84 -3.40 -6.82
CA SER A 222 3.33 -3.41 -5.43
C SER A 222 2.20 -3.70 -4.42
N SER A 223 1.96 -2.80 -3.47
CA SER A 223 0.85 -2.90 -2.50
C SER A 223 -0.53 -2.75 -3.14
N GLY A 224 -0.64 -2.04 -4.27
CA GLY A 224 -1.87 -1.98 -5.07
C GLY A 224 -2.34 -3.36 -5.56
N SER A 225 -1.43 -4.34 -5.66
CA SER A 225 -1.78 -5.71 -6.03
C SER A 225 -2.70 -6.40 -5.01
N MET A 226 -2.76 -5.95 -3.75
CA MET A 226 -3.72 -6.50 -2.78
C MET A 226 -5.18 -6.24 -3.21
N HIS A 227 -5.45 -5.05 -3.75
CA HIS A 227 -6.76 -4.70 -4.29
C HIS A 227 -7.07 -5.49 -5.55
N ALA A 228 -6.06 -5.78 -6.37
CA ALA A 228 -6.21 -6.63 -7.54
C ALA A 228 -6.43 -8.11 -7.17
N TRP A 229 -5.74 -8.64 -6.14
CA TRP A 229 -6.03 -9.97 -5.59
C TRP A 229 -7.46 -10.07 -5.05
N ALA A 230 -7.92 -9.00 -4.38
CA ALA A 230 -9.29 -8.92 -3.90
C ALA A 230 -10.29 -8.89 -5.05
N ALA A 231 -10.01 -8.14 -6.11
CA ALA A 231 -10.86 -8.10 -7.31
C ALA A 231 -10.98 -9.49 -7.95
N LEU A 232 -9.86 -10.22 -8.08
CA LEU A 232 -9.85 -11.61 -8.57
C LEU A 232 -10.68 -12.56 -7.70
N ARG A 233 -10.79 -12.28 -6.39
CA ARG A 233 -11.56 -13.10 -5.46
C ARG A 233 -13.05 -12.79 -5.47
N TYR A 234 -13.41 -11.51 -5.45
CA TYR A 234 -14.77 -11.06 -5.11
C TYR A 234 -15.58 -10.61 -6.32
N ILE A 235 -14.93 -10.18 -7.41
CA ILE A 235 -15.60 -9.77 -8.65
C ILE A 235 -15.00 -10.44 -9.91
N PRO A 236 -14.70 -11.77 -9.87
CA PRO A 236 -14.00 -12.45 -10.98
C PRO A 236 -14.72 -12.31 -12.32
N ASP A 237 -16.06 -12.27 -12.32
CA ASP A 237 -16.87 -12.16 -13.54
C ASP A 237 -16.71 -10.81 -14.26
N ARG A 238 -16.32 -9.77 -13.51
CA ARG A 238 -16.06 -8.42 -14.03
C ARG A 238 -14.67 -8.28 -14.65
N LEU A 239 -13.79 -9.26 -14.43
CA LEU A 239 -12.40 -9.19 -14.87
C LEU A 239 -12.18 -9.94 -16.18
N ALA A 240 -11.58 -9.24 -17.15
CA ALA A 240 -11.06 -9.84 -18.38
C ALA A 240 -9.69 -10.51 -18.14
N GLY A 241 -8.93 -10.04 -17.16
CA GLY A 241 -7.60 -10.51 -16.80
C GLY A 241 -6.97 -9.65 -15.70
N ALA A 242 -5.82 -10.07 -15.21
CA ALA A 242 -5.02 -9.30 -14.27
C ALA A 242 -3.57 -9.17 -14.74
N ALA A 243 -3.03 -7.96 -14.61
CA ALA A 243 -1.61 -7.67 -14.82
C ALA A 243 -1.02 -7.13 -13.52
N MET A 244 -0.04 -7.84 -12.98
CA MET A 244 0.56 -7.56 -11.69
C MET A 244 2.04 -7.22 -11.86
N PHE A 245 2.50 -6.19 -11.16
CA PHE A 245 3.89 -5.73 -11.20
C PHE A 245 4.44 -5.76 -9.78
N ALA A 246 5.45 -6.60 -9.55
CA ALA A 246 6.03 -6.83 -8.23
C ALA A 246 4.95 -7.00 -7.14
N PRO A 247 4.05 -8.01 -7.25
CA PRO A 247 2.86 -8.06 -6.42
C PRO A 247 3.17 -8.32 -4.95
N MET A 248 2.71 -7.43 -4.08
CA MET A 248 2.78 -7.63 -2.64
C MET A 248 1.84 -8.78 -2.24
N VAL A 249 2.36 -9.66 -1.39
CA VAL A 249 1.57 -10.67 -0.66
C VAL A 249 1.75 -10.43 0.84
N ASN A 250 0.84 -10.96 1.66
CA ASN A 250 0.99 -10.87 3.11
C ASN A 250 2.31 -11.59 3.53
N PRO A 251 3.32 -10.88 4.07
CA PRO A 251 4.62 -11.47 4.42
C PRO A 251 4.55 -12.40 5.65
N TYR A 252 3.38 -12.48 6.28
CA TYR A 252 3.05 -13.38 7.37
C TYR A 252 2.07 -14.49 6.96
N ASP A 253 1.80 -14.66 5.67
CA ASP A 253 0.89 -15.68 5.19
C ASP A 253 1.32 -17.07 5.72
N PRO A 254 0.38 -17.86 6.27
CA PRO A 254 0.69 -19.17 6.84
C PRO A 254 1.14 -20.20 5.80
N MET A 255 0.78 -20.03 4.52
CA MET A 255 1.19 -20.90 3.42
C MET A 255 2.61 -20.63 2.94
N MET A 256 3.24 -19.52 3.33
CA MET A 256 4.65 -19.27 3.02
C MET A 256 5.55 -20.24 3.80
N THR A 257 6.47 -20.87 3.08
CA THR A 257 7.53 -21.70 3.67
C THR A 257 8.47 -20.84 4.51
N LYS A 258 9.20 -21.48 5.44
CA LYS A 258 10.24 -20.80 6.24
C LYS A 258 11.28 -20.11 5.36
N GLU A 259 11.64 -20.72 4.23
CA GLU A 259 12.64 -20.18 3.30
C GLU A 259 12.13 -18.99 2.50
N GLU A 260 10.91 -19.05 1.94
CA GLU A 260 10.29 -17.89 1.27
C GLU A 260 10.15 -16.69 2.23
N ARG A 261 9.70 -16.95 3.46
CA ARG A 261 9.63 -15.93 4.51
C ARG A 261 11.03 -15.38 4.81
N ARG A 262 12.01 -16.22 5.08
CA ARG A 262 13.39 -15.79 5.37
C ARG A 262 13.96 -14.92 4.24
N ARG A 263 13.84 -15.34 2.98
CA ARG A 263 14.31 -14.58 1.80
C ARG A 263 13.61 -13.22 1.67
N THR A 264 12.30 -13.19 1.90
CA THR A 264 11.48 -11.97 1.86
C THR A 264 11.93 -10.98 2.94
N TRP A 265 11.96 -11.42 4.20
CA TRP A 265 12.30 -10.56 5.33
C TRP A 265 13.78 -10.15 5.31
N ASN A 266 14.71 -10.98 4.82
CA ASN A 266 16.14 -10.63 4.80
C ASN A 266 16.49 -9.43 3.90
N LYS A 267 15.69 -9.14 2.88
CA LYS A 267 15.90 -7.98 2.00
C LYS A 267 15.44 -6.66 2.62
N TRP A 268 14.59 -6.70 3.64
CA TRP A 268 14.03 -5.50 4.25
C TRP A 268 14.92 -4.90 5.35
N THR A 269 14.91 -3.58 5.43
CA THR A 269 15.61 -2.82 6.47
C THR A 269 15.03 -3.13 7.85
N ARG A 270 15.84 -3.00 8.91
CA ARG A 270 15.38 -3.20 10.31
C ARG A 270 14.18 -2.30 10.63
N ARG A 271 14.19 -1.06 10.15
CA ARG A 271 13.10 -0.09 10.34
C ARG A 271 11.82 -0.54 9.64
N ARG A 272 11.89 -0.99 8.39
CA ARG A 272 10.70 -1.52 7.68
C ARG A 272 10.12 -2.74 8.40
N LYS A 273 10.96 -3.67 8.86
CA LYS A 273 10.50 -4.83 9.65
C LYS A 273 9.73 -4.40 10.89
N PHE A 274 10.25 -3.41 11.60
CA PHE A 274 9.59 -2.84 12.77
C PHE A 274 8.25 -2.19 12.43
N LEU A 275 8.15 -1.43 11.33
CA LEU A 275 6.88 -0.86 10.88
C LEU A 275 5.84 -1.95 10.54
N TYR A 276 6.23 -3.04 9.88
CA TYR A 276 5.32 -4.17 9.60
C TYR A 276 4.92 -4.91 10.88
N PHE A 277 5.80 -4.98 11.88
CA PHE A 277 5.46 -5.50 13.21
C PHE A 277 4.42 -4.60 13.90
N LEU A 278 4.62 -3.28 13.87
CA LEU A 278 3.64 -2.32 14.41
C LEU A 278 2.31 -2.40 13.67
N ALA A 279 2.31 -2.46 12.33
CA ALA A 279 1.10 -2.63 11.54
C ALA A 279 0.28 -3.83 12.01
N ARG A 280 0.94 -4.95 12.33
CA ARG A 280 0.29 -6.19 12.73
C ARG A 280 -0.18 -6.19 14.18
N ARG A 281 0.60 -5.64 15.11
CA ARG A 281 0.35 -5.77 16.56
C ARG A 281 -0.20 -4.52 17.21
N PHE A 282 0.23 -3.35 16.75
CA PHE A 282 -0.01 -2.07 17.39
C PHE A 282 -0.21 -0.95 16.33
N PRO A 283 -1.18 -1.10 15.40
CA PRO A 283 -1.30 -0.21 14.22
C PRO A 283 -1.48 1.27 14.59
N ARG A 284 -2.10 1.57 15.74
CA ARG A 284 -2.27 2.94 16.24
C ARG A 284 -0.94 3.69 16.41
N PHE A 285 0.16 2.99 16.68
CA PHE A 285 1.48 3.62 16.83
C PHE A 285 2.11 4.01 15.49
N LEU A 286 1.65 3.46 14.36
CA LEU A 286 2.11 3.90 13.05
C LEU A 286 1.79 5.36 12.77
N ALA A 287 0.68 5.87 13.33
CA ALA A 287 0.28 7.26 13.17
C ALA A 287 1.39 8.24 13.56
N PHE A 288 2.12 7.94 14.65
CA PHE A 288 3.26 8.73 15.09
C PHE A 288 4.38 8.79 14.04
N PHE A 289 4.71 7.66 13.41
CA PHE A 289 5.76 7.60 12.39
C PHE A 289 5.34 8.28 11.09
N TYR A 290 4.08 8.12 10.68
CA TYR A 290 3.55 8.71 9.45
C TYR A 290 3.43 10.23 9.56
N GLN A 291 2.93 10.75 10.69
CA GLN A 291 2.87 12.19 10.99
C GLN A 291 4.24 12.88 10.92
N ARG A 292 5.31 12.18 11.33
CA ARG A 292 6.68 12.71 11.32
C ARG A 292 7.44 12.46 10.01
N SER A 293 6.83 11.74 9.06
CA SER A 293 7.46 11.42 7.75
C SER A 293 6.71 12.12 6.62
N PHE A 294 5.98 11.38 5.79
CA PHE A 294 5.31 11.91 4.61
C PHE A 294 4.11 12.82 4.94
N LEU A 295 3.61 12.82 6.18
CA LEU A 295 2.58 13.76 6.65
C LEU A 295 3.16 14.99 7.37
N SER A 296 4.48 15.16 7.39
CA SER A 296 5.14 16.30 8.06
C SER A 296 4.94 17.64 7.34
N GLY A 297 4.31 17.63 6.16
CA GLY A 297 4.17 18.80 5.27
C GLY A 297 5.41 19.08 4.43
N LYS A 298 6.45 18.27 4.55
CA LYS A 298 7.70 18.37 3.80
C LYS A 298 7.78 17.26 2.76
N HIS A 299 8.44 17.52 1.64
CA HIS A 299 8.84 16.53 0.65
C HIS A 299 10.07 15.76 1.10
N GLY A 300 10.22 14.56 0.55
CA GLY A 300 11.31 13.65 0.86
C GLY A 300 11.30 12.44 -0.07
N GLN A 301 12.42 11.73 -0.09
CA GLN A 301 12.56 10.53 -0.91
C GLN A 301 11.74 9.37 -0.32
N ILE A 302 10.99 8.68 -1.17
CA ILE A 302 10.12 7.56 -0.79
C ILE A 302 10.88 6.44 -0.07
N ASP A 303 12.12 6.15 -0.48
CA ASP A 303 12.94 5.11 0.14
C ASP A 303 13.30 5.45 1.58
N ARG A 304 13.57 6.72 1.89
CA ARG A 304 13.79 7.18 3.26
C ARG A 304 12.51 7.11 4.09
N TRP A 305 11.39 7.58 3.55
CA TRP A 305 10.11 7.59 4.26
C TRP A 305 9.54 6.20 4.52
N LEU A 306 9.55 5.35 3.51
CA LEU A 306 9.05 3.98 3.60
C LEU A 306 10.14 2.98 4.05
N SER A 307 11.36 3.48 4.32
CA SER A 307 12.52 2.68 4.77
C SER A 307 12.83 1.52 3.81
N LEU A 308 12.77 1.80 2.51
CA LEU A 308 12.98 0.82 1.45
C LEU A 308 14.46 0.52 1.28
N SER A 309 14.75 -0.72 0.88
CA SER A 309 16.04 -1.06 0.28
C SER A 309 15.84 -1.05 -1.23
N LEU A 310 16.71 -0.38 -1.97
CA LEU A 310 16.60 -0.26 -3.42
C LEU A 310 17.71 -1.02 -4.15
N GLY A 311 17.39 -1.47 -5.36
CA GLY A 311 18.38 -1.90 -6.36
C GLY A 311 19.18 -0.70 -6.88
N ARG A 312 20.27 -0.97 -7.61
CA ARG A 312 21.10 0.11 -8.19
C ARG A 312 20.32 0.91 -9.24
N ARG A 313 19.58 0.24 -10.13
CA ARG A 313 18.77 0.90 -11.16
C ARG A 313 17.60 1.69 -10.56
N ASP A 314 16.91 1.14 -9.56
CA ASP A 314 15.83 1.87 -8.86
C ASP A 314 16.37 3.16 -8.25
N LYS A 315 17.55 3.09 -7.61
CA LYS A 315 18.17 4.27 -7.02
C LYS A 315 18.47 5.34 -8.09
N ALA A 316 19.02 4.93 -9.24
CA ALA A 316 19.29 5.85 -10.35
C ALA A 316 18.01 6.48 -10.91
N LEU A 317 16.94 5.70 -11.09
CA LEU A 317 15.64 6.21 -11.52
C LEU A 317 15.08 7.25 -10.55
N MET A 318 15.28 7.05 -9.25
CA MET A 318 14.74 7.94 -8.22
C MET A 318 15.53 9.24 -8.05
N GLU A 319 16.74 9.30 -8.61
CA GLU A 319 17.55 10.52 -8.72
C GLU A 319 17.19 11.32 -9.99
N ASP A 320 16.35 10.77 -10.89
CA ASP A 320 15.86 11.45 -12.09
C ASP A 320 14.84 12.55 -11.74
N PRO A 321 15.00 13.79 -12.25
CA PRO A 321 14.06 14.88 -12.00
C PRO A 321 12.62 14.61 -12.42
N ILE A 322 12.40 13.84 -13.51
CA ILE A 322 11.06 13.49 -14.00
C ILE A 322 10.36 12.59 -12.98
N TYR A 323 11.11 11.63 -12.42
CA TYR A 323 10.59 10.78 -11.35
C TYR A 323 10.28 11.61 -10.10
N GLU A 324 11.19 12.50 -9.71
CA GLU A 324 11.01 13.34 -8.52
C GLU A 324 9.76 14.21 -8.62
N GLU A 325 9.54 14.90 -9.76
CA GLU A 325 8.36 15.74 -9.97
C GLU A 325 7.07 14.92 -9.93
N PHE A 326 7.03 13.79 -10.65
CA PHE A 326 5.91 12.88 -10.65
C PHE A 326 5.57 12.38 -9.24
N TRP A 327 6.60 11.92 -8.51
CA TRP A 327 6.44 11.39 -7.16
C TRP A 327 5.92 12.45 -6.20
N GLN A 328 6.48 13.66 -6.24
CA GLN A 328 6.06 14.76 -5.38
C GLN A 328 4.59 15.12 -5.62
N ARG A 329 4.17 15.19 -6.89
CA ARG A 329 2.76 15.51 -7.21
C ARG A 329 1.80 14.42 -6.74
N ASP A 330 2.18 13.16 -6.89
CA ASP A 330 1.37 12.01 -6.45
C ASP A 330 1.27 11.93 -4.92
N VAL A 331 2.38 12.18 -4.21
CA VAL A 331 2.38 12.25 -2.74
C VAL A 331 1.49 13.38 -2.26
N GLU A 332 1.64 14.59 -2.81
CA GLU A 332 0.83 15.77 -2.47
C GLU A 332 -0.65 15.46 -2.54
N GLU A 333 -1.07 14.77 -3.60
CA GLU A 333 -2.44 14.33 -3.77
C GLU A 333 -2.84 13.29 -2.71
N SER A 334 -2.01 12.26 -2.51
CA SER A 334 -2.29 11.18 -1.55
C SER A 334 -2.51 11.68 -0.12
N ILE A 335 -1.76 12.71 0.30
CA ILE A 335 -1.79 13.25 1.67
C ILE A 335 -2.69 14.48 1.83
N ARG A 336 -3.39 14.92 0.77
CA ARG A 336 -4.12 16.21 0.78
C ARG A 336 -5.13 16.35 1.92
N GLN A 337 -5.76 15.25 2.34
CA GLN A 337 -6.71 15.25 3.46
C GLN A 337 -6.05 15.40 4.83
N ARG A 338 -4.71 15.27 4.91
CA ARG A 338 -3.89 15.28 6.14
C ARG A 338 -4.38 14.30 7.21
N ASN A 339 -5.08 13.26 6.78
CA ASN A 339 -5.63 12.23 7.65
C ASN A 339 -4.70 11.01 7.65
N VAL A 340 -4.19 10.66 8.83
CA VAL A 340 -3.29 9.52 8.98
C VAL A 340 -4.01 8.17 8.96
N LYS A 341 -5.32 8.15 9.25
CA LYS A 341 -6.08 6.92 9.42
C LYS A 341 -6.05 6.01 8.18
N PRO A 342 -6.29 6.48 6.94
CA PRO A 342 -6.25 5.65 5.73
C PRO A 342 -4.89 4.98 5.49
N PHE A 343 -3.79 5.66 5.83
CA PHE A 343 -2.44 5.09 5.75
C PHE A 343 -2.23 3.97 6.78
N VAL A 344 -2.74 4.14 8.01
CA VAL A 344 -2.67 3.09 9.02
C VAL A 344 -3.51 1.88 8.61
N GLU A 345 -4.69 2.11 8.02
CA GLU A 345 -5.57 1.06 7.51
C GLU A 345 -4.92 0.29 6.36
N GLU A 346 -4.33 0.98 5.39
CA GLU A 346 -3.59 0.35 4.28
C GLU A 346 -2.37 -0.45 4.74
N ALA A 347 -1.61 0.09 5.70
CA ALA A 347 -0.49 -0.64 6.28
C ALA A 347 -0.94 -1.90 7.03
N ALA A 348 -2.10 -1.85 7.70
CA ALA A 348 -2.68 -3.01 8.37
C ALA A 348 -3.13 -4.07 7.35
N LEU A 349 -3.76 -3.67 6.23
CA LEU A 349 -4.20 -4.58 5.18
C LEU A 349 -3.04 -5.40 4.57
N GLN A 350 -1.81 -4.87 4.57
CA GLN A 350 -0.62 -5.61 4.12
C GLN A 350 -0.25 -6.81 5.01
N VAL A 351 -0.75 -6.87 6.25
CA VAL A 351 -0.30 -7.84 7.26
C VAL A 351 -1.43 -8.60 7.95
N THR A 352 -2.68 -8.20 7.74
CA THR A 352 -3.88 -8.87 8.27
C THR A 352 -4.27 -10.07 7.40
N ASN A 353 -5.10 -10.95 7.96
CA ASN A 353 -5.75 -11.98 7.16
C ASN A 353 -6.78 -11.32 6.24
N TRP A 354 -6.68 -11.61 4.94
CA TRP A 354 -7.50 -11.01 3.88
C TRP A 354 -8.92 -11.59 3.80
N GLY A 355 -9.22 -12.63 4.57
CA GLY A 355 -10.49 -13.37 4.47
C GLY A 355 -10.52 -14.36 3.31
N PHE A 356 -9.45 -14.40 2.51
CA PHE A 356 -9.20 -15.40 1.47
C PHE A 356 -7.70 -15.68 1.38
N SER A 357 -7.36 -16.84 0.81
CA SER A 357 -6.01 -17.21 0.42
C SER A 357 -5.84 -17.08 -1.08
N LEU A 358 -4.63 -16.85 -1.56
CA LEU A 358 -4.32 -16.93 -2.98
C LEU A 358 -4.68 -18.31 -3.57
N SER A 359 -4.66 -19.39 -2.78
CA SER A 359 -5.09 -20.71 -3.26
C SER A 359 -6.57 -20.77 -3.65
N ASP A 360 -7.39 -19.86 -3.14
CA ASP A 360 -8.83 -19.78 -3.42
C ASP A 360 -9.10 -19.21 -4.81
N LEU A 361 -8.09 -18.57 -5.41
CA LEU A 361 -8.17 -18.07 -6.79
C LEU A 361 -7.95 -19.21 -7.81
N LYS A 362 -7.46 -20.38 -7.37
CA LYS A 362 -7.36 -21.56 -8.24
C LYS A 362 -8.75 -21.97 -8.70
N LEU A 363 -8.81 -22.40 -9.96
CA LEU A 363 -9.98 -23.08 -10.47
C LEU A 363 -10.23 -24.36 -9.69
N GLN A 364 -11.38 -24.41 -9.04
CA GLN A 364 -11.88 -25.57 -8.33
C GLN A 364 -13.32 -25.80 -8.76
N LYS A 365 -13.72 -27.07 -8.89
CA LYS A 365 -15.15 -27.39 -9.00
C LYS A 365 -15.81 -27.02 -7.67
N ARG A 366 -16.91 -26.28 -7.71
CA ARG A 366 -17.64 -25.91 -6.49
C ARG A 366 -18.02 -27.20 -5.77
N LYS A 367 -17.55 -27.38 -4.53
CA LYS A 367 -18.01 -28.49 -3.69
C LYS A 367 -19.50 -28.29 -3.43
N GLN A 368 -20.30 -29.20 -3.95
CA GLN A 368 -21.74 -29.22 -3.74
C GLN A 368 -22.01 -29.40 -2.24
N SER A 369 -22.88 -28.57 -1.66
CA SER A 369 -23.36 -28.81 -0.30
C SER A 369 -24.01 -30.19 -0.25
N SER A 370 -23.79 -30.94 0.84
CA SER A 370 -24.43 -32.23 1.09
C SER A 370 -25.93 -32.10 1.41
N ASP A 371 -26.54 -30.97 1.06
CA ASP A 371 -27.89 -30.60 1.41
C ASP A 371 -28.85 -31.13 0.35
N PHE A 372 -29.92 -31.80 0.78
CA PHE A 372 -30.84 -32.55 -0.08
C PHE A 372 -31.46 -31.67 -1.19
N PHE A 373 -31.72 -30.40 -0.87
CA PHE A 373 -32.24 -29.41 -1.83
C PHE A 373 -31.23 -29.04 -2.92
N SER A 374 -29.93 -28.99 -2.61
CA SER A 374 -28.87 -28.71 -3.58
C SER A 374 -28.59 -29.89 -4.50
N TRP A 375 -28.84 -31.12 -4.02
CA TRP A 375 -28.80 -32.33 -4.84
C TRP A 375 -29.96 -32.37 -5.85
N ILE A 376 -31.20 -32.14 -5.42
CA ILE A 376 -32.38 -32.07 -6.32
C ILE A 376 -32.18 -31.00 -7.40
N LYS A 377 -31.72 -29.80 -7.03
CA LYS A 377 -31.50 -28.70 -7.99
C LYS A 377 -30.50 -29.09 -9.10
N SER A 378 -29.47 -29.88 -8.78
CA SER A 378 -28.49 -30.31 -9.77
C SER A 378 -28.98 -31.36 -10.77
N MET A 379 -30.02 -32.13 -10.44
CA MET A 379 -30.63 -33.07 -11.40
C MET A 379 -31.37 -32.34 -12.54
N PHE A 380 -31.79 -31.09 -12.31
CA PHE A 380 -32.54 -30.28 -13.27
C PHE A 380 -31.73 -29.15 -13.91
N THR A 381 -30.51 -28.88 -13.42
CA THR A 381 -29.63 -27.83 -13.97
C THR A 381 -28.21 -28.37 -14.10
N GLU A 382 -27.79 -28.67 -15.34
CA GLU A 382 -26.46 -29.21 -15.67
C GLU A 382 -25.39 -28.10 -15.80
N THR A 383 -25.41 -27.11 -14.91
CA THR A 383 -24.39 -26.05 -14.87
C THR A 383 -23.31 -26.42 -13.85
N GLN A 384 -22.18 -26.92 -14.33
CA GLN A 384 -20.99 -27.11 -13.50
C GLN A 384 -20.46 -25.74 -13.04
N GLU A 385 -20.77 -25.35 -11.80
CA GLU A 385 -20.24 -24.12 -11.22
C GLU A 385 -18.77 -24.31 -10.80
N TYR A 386 -17.88 -23.51 -11.39
CA TYR A 386 -16.47 -23.42 -11.00
C TYR A 386 -16.29 -22.24 -10.05
N THR A 387 -15.45 -22.39 -9.04
CA THR A 387 -14.98 -21.30 -8.17
C THR A 387 -13.53 -20.97 -8.50
N GLY A 388 -13.14 -19.69 -8.40
CA GLY A 388 -11.80 -19.19 -8.73
C GLY A 388 -11.83 -18.26 -9.93
N PHE A 389 -10.64 -17.87 -10.43
CA PHE A 389 -10.53 -16.99 -11.59
C PHE A 389 -10.11 -17.77 -12.84
N LEU A 390 -10.90 -17.65 -13.91
CA LEU A 390 -10.66 -18.31 -15.21
C LEU A 390 -9.72 -17.51 -16.13
N GLY A 391 -9.63 -16.20 -15.94
CA GLY A 391 -8.90 -15.32 -16.84
C GLY A 391 -7.38 -15.39 -16.68
N PRO A 392 -6.64 -14.79 -17.63
CA PRO A 392 -5.19 -14.71 -17.56
C PRO A 392 -4.72 -13.84 -16.38
N ILE A 393 -3.70 -14.32 -15.67
CA ILE A 393 -2.98 -13.56 -14.66
C ILE A 393 -1.53 -13.48 -15.11
N HIS A 394 -1.04 -12.27 -15.38
CA HIS A 394 0.37 -12.02 -15.72
C HIS A 394 1.06 -11.32 -14.55
N ILE A 395 2.27 -11.76 -14.20
CA ILE A 395 3.08 -11.20 -13.12
C ILE A 395 4.45 -10.83 -13.67
N TRP A 396 4.81 -9.55 -13.64
CA TRP A 396 6.16 -9.07 -13.93
C TRP A 396 6.92 -8.85 -12.63
N GLN A 397 8.09 -9.47 -12.49
CA GLN A 397 8.93 -9.39 -11.30
C GLN A 397 10.37 -9.01 -11.67
N GLY A 398 10.82 -7.85 -11.19
CA GLY A 398 12.23 -7.48 -11.19
C GLY A 398 13.05 -8.41 -10.30
N MET A 399 14.13 -8.98 -10.85
CA MET A 399 14.96 -9.93 -10.10
C MET A 399 15.91 -9.24 -9.10
N ASP A 400 16.16 -7.94 -9.28
CA ASP A 400 16.92 -7.10 -8.34
C ASP A 400 16.02 -6.34 -7.34
N ASP A 401 14.71 -6.61 -7.35
CA ASP A 401 13.74 -6.01 -6.44
C ASP A 401 14.04 -6.38 -4.97
N LYS A 402 14.21 -5.34 -4.15
CA LYS A 402 14.41 -5.45 -2.69
C LYS A 402 13.22 -4.89 -1.89
N VAL A 403 12.26 -4.26 -2.57
CA VAL A 403 11.03 -3.72 -2.00
C VAL A 403 9.98 -4.83 -1.87
N VAL A 404 9.69 -5.53 -2.96
CA VAL A 404 8.88 -6.76 -3.03
C VAL A 404 9.78 -7.86 -3.59
N PRO A 405 10.54 -8.55 -2.74
CA PRO A 405 11.55 -9.49 -3.20
C PRO A 405 10.97 -10.62 -4.06
N PRO A 406 11.73 -11.17 -5.03
CA PRO A 406 11.27 -12.28 -5.88
C PRO A 406 10.72 -13.49 -5.12
N SER A 407 11.11 -13.70 -3.86
CA SER A 407 10.56 -14.76 -3.01
C SER A 407 9.05 -14.64 -2.74
N MET A 408 8.47 -13.44 -2.84
CA MET A 408 7.02 -13.25 -2.81
C MET A 408 6.37 -13.79 -4.09
N THR A 409 6.95 -13.51 -5.26
CA THR A 409 6.47 -14.07 -6.54
C THR A 409 6.73 -15.57 -6.64
N ASP A 410 7.82 -16.10 -6.08
CA ASP A 410 8.05 -17.55 -5.94
C ASP A 410 6.91 -18.21 -5.16
N PHE A 411 6.47 -17.58 -4.06
CA PHE A 411 5.31 -18.02 -3.28
C PHE A 411 4.03 -17.99 -4.11
N VAL A 412 3.76 -16.88 -4.82
CA VAL A 412 2.58 -16.79 -5.70
C VAL A 412 2.61 -17.88 -6.76
N HIS A 413 3.73 -18.08 -7.46
CA HIS A 413 3.84 -19.11 -8.50
C HIS A 413 3.60 -20.53 -7.96
N ARG A 414 4.08 -20.82 -6.74
CA ARG A 414 3.82 -22.11 -6.08
C ARG A 414 2.35 -22.28 -5.70
N VAL A 415 1.70 -21.21 -5.23
CA VAL A 415 0.30 -21.25 -4.79
C VAL A 415 -0.67 -21.05 -5.94
N LEU A 416 -0.28 -20.44 -7.04
CA LEU A 416 -1.08 -20.14 -8.22
C LEU A 416 -0.26 -20.44 -9.49
N PRO A 417 -0.06 -21.73 -9.83
CA PRO A 417 0.76 -22.12 -10.97
C PRO A 417 0.16 -21.70 -12.33
N GLY A 418 -1.12 -21.30 -12.37
CA GLY A 418 -1.77 -20.75 -13.57
C GLY A 418 -1.39 -19.30 -13.88
N ALA A 419 -0.68 -18.60 -12.99
CA ALA A 419 -0.20 -17.25 -13.27
C ALA A 419 1.07 -17.29 -14.14
N ALA A 420 1.07 -16.54 -15.24
CA ALA A 420 2.22 -16.38 -16.12
C ALA A 420 3.23 -15.42 -15.49
N VAL A 421 4.41 -15.93 -15.10
CA VAL A 421 5.46 -15.14 -14.44
C VAL A 421 6.55 -14.72 -15.43
N HIS A 422 6.66 -13.42 -15.64
CA HIS A 422 7.68 -12.73 -16.43
C HIS A 422 8.78 -12.26 -15.49
N LYS A 423 9.88 -13.02 -15.43
CA LYS A 423 11.07 -12.64 -14.64
C LYS A 423 11.89 -11.65 -15.45
N LEU A 424 12.22 -10.51 -14.84
CA LEU A 424 12.93 -9.41 -15.48
C LEU A 424 14.36 -9.32 -14.90
N PRO A 425 15.37 -9.85 -15.60
CA PRO A 425 16.75 -9.79 -15.15
C PRO A 425 17.20 -8.34 -15.00
N TYR A 426 17.99 -8.05 -13.97
CA TYR A 426 18.57 -6.74 -13.68
C TYR A 426 17.57 -5.63 -13.34
N GLU A 427 16.27 -5.84 -13.49
CA GLU A 427 15.26 -4.84 -13.13
C GLU A 427 14.92 -4.86 -11.63
N GLY A 428 14.67 -3.68 -11.09
CA GLY A 428 14.29 -3.45 -9.70
C GLY A 428 12.77 -3.40 -9.50
N HIS A 429 12.34 -2.72 -8.44
CA HIS A 429 10.93 -2.55 -8.12
C HIS A 429 10.21 -1.62 -9.11
N PHE A 430 10.87 -0.52 -9.49
CA PHE A 430 10.25 0.57 -10.27
C PHE A 430 10.65 0.53 -11.76
N THR A 431 11.87 0.09 -12.06
CA THR A 431 12.55 0.39 -13.32
C THR A 431 11.91 -0.16 -14.60
N TYR A 432 11.13 -1.24 -14.53
CA TYR A 432 10.44 -1.78 -15.71
C TYR A 432 9.08 -1.12 -15.97
N ILE A 433 8.41 -0.62 -14.93
CA ILE A 433 7.04 -0.09 -15.05
C ILE A 433 6.99 1.45 -15.06
N TYR A 434 8.06 2.13 -14.66
CA TYR A 434 8.14 3.60 -14.63
C TYR A 434 8.87 4.14 -15.86
N PHE A 435 8.25 5.06 -16.57
CA PHE A 435 8.85 5.90 -17.63
C PHE A 435 9.59 5.12 -18.74
N CYS A 436 9.23 3.86 -18.97
CA CYS A 436 9.82 3.02 -20.02
C CYS A 436 8.79 2.74 -21.12
N HIS A 437 8.80 3.57 -22.17
CA HIS A 437 7.87 3.44 -23.30
C HIS A 437 7.91 2.07 -23.97
N GLU A 438 9.11 1.52 -24.19
CA GLU A 438 9.26 0.19 -24.79
C GLU A 438 8.76 -0.91 -23.87
N CYS A 439 9.01 -0.80 -22.56
CA CYS A 439 8.48 -1.75 -21.58
C CYS A 439 6.94 -1.71 -21.54
N HIS A 440 6.32 -0.52 -21.54
CA HIS A 440 4.86 -0.39 -21.61
C HIS A 440 4.29 -1.02 -22.88
N ARG A 441 4.92 -0.82 -24.03
CA ARG A 441 4.53 -1.45 -25.29
C ARG A 441 4.62 -2.97 -25.21
N GLN A 442 5.70 -3.52 -24.65
CA GLN A 442 5.87 -4.96 -24.47
C GLN A 442 4.81 -5.55 -23.53
N ILE A 443 4.49 -4.85 -22.45
CA ILE A 443 3.41 -5.21 -21.52
C ILE A 443 2.09 -5.28 -22.28
N PHE A 444 1.69 -4.22 -22.99
CA PHE A 444 0.42 -4.19 -23.71
C PHE A 444 0.37 -5.20 -24.86
N THR A 445 1.49 -5.41 -25.55
CA THR A 445 1.58 -6.45 -26.59
C THR A 445 1.38 -7.85 -26.00
N THR A 446 1.95 -8.10 -24.81
CA THR A 446 1.78 -9.38 -24.11
C THR A 446 0.33 -9.60 -23.65
N LEU A 447 -0.35 -8.54 -23.21
CA LEU A 447 -1.71 -8.62 -22.68
C LEU A 447 -2.79 -8.64 -23.78
N PHE A 448 -2.58 -7.87 -24.85
CA PHE A 448 -3.62 -7.54 -25.83
C PHE A 448 -3.27 -7.96 -27.27
N GLY A 449 -2.05 -8.46 -27.50
CA GLY A 449 -1.58 -8.82 -28.83
C GLY A 449 -1.18 -7.60 -29.66
N THR A 450 -1.33 -7.70 -30.98
CA THR A 450 -0.99 -6.60 -31.89
C THR A 450 -1.96 -5.42 -31.72
N PRO A 451 -1.48 -4.16 -31.72
CA PRO A 451 -2.33 -2.99 -31.61
C PRO A 451 -3.34 -2.92 -32.77
N GLN A 452 -4.60 -2.62 -32.43
CA GLN A 452 -5.71 -2.51 -33.39
C GLN A 452 -6.41 -1.15 -33.33
N GLY A 453 -5.90 -0.22 -32.52
CA GLY A 453 -6.54 1.06 -32.27
C GLY A 453 -7.90 0.96 -31.57
N PRO A 454 -8.59 2.11 -31.43
CA PRO A 454 -9.92 2.20 -30.87
C PRO A 454 -10.97 1.49 -31.75
N LEU A 455 -12.11 1.12 -31.17
CA LEU A 455 -13.25 0.59 -31.91
C LEU A 455 -13.84 1.67 -32.83
N SER A 456 -14.15 1.29 -34.08
CA SER A 456 -14.88 2.16 -35.01
C SER A 456 -16.31 2.34 -34.53
N ILE A 457 -16.74 3.58 -34.30
CA ILE A 457 -18.15 3.89 -34.07
C ILE A 457 -18.83 3.82 -35.44
N SER A 458 -19.51 2.71 -35.73
CA SER A 458 -20.49 2.70 -36.81
C SER A 458 -21.65 3.54 -36.35
N ILE A 459 -21.67 4.81 -36.76
CA ILE A 459 -22.91 5.59 -36.73
C ILE A 459 -23.79 4.91 -37.77
N GLU A 460 -24.67 4.00 -37.33
CA GLU A 460 -25.87 3.69 -38.09
C GLU A 460 -26.67 4.99 -38.18
N VAL A 461 -26.33 5.83 -39.16
CA VAL A 461 -27.25 6.83 -39.66
C VAL A 461 -28.40 6.00 -40.22
N ASP A 462 -29.49 5.95 -39.47
CA ASP A 462 -30.72 5.33 -39.93
C ASP A 462 -31.17 6.05 -41.20
N GLN A 463 -30.75 5.53 -42.36
CA GLN A 463 -31.12 6.04 -43.67
C GLN A 463 -32.63 5.90 -43.92
N ALA A 464 -33.38 5.21 -43.04
CA ALA A 464 -34.83 5.19 -43.09
C ALA A 464 -35.46 6.53 -42.68
N THR A 465 -34.84 7.28 -41.74
CA THR A 465 -35.37 8.56 -41.23
C THR A 465 -35.04 9.74 -42.15
N LEU A 466 -33.96 9.66 -42.92
CA LEU A 466 -33.60 10.66 -43.94
C LEU A 466 -34.46 10.52 -45.21
N LYS A 467 -34.88 9.30 -45.59
CA LYS A 467 -35.81 9.11 -46.72
C LYS A 467 -37.24 9.54 -46.41
N THR A 468 -37.71 9.33 -45.19
CA THR A 468 -39.07 9.76 -44.78
C THR A 468 -39.21 11.28 -44.70
N ASN A 469 -38.16 12.02 -44.32
CA ASN A 469 -38.21 13.48 -44.31
C ASN A 469 -38.11 14.11 -45.71
N ILE A 470 -37.37 13.49 -46.65
CA ILE A 470 -37.29 13.98 -48.04
C ILE A 470 -38.58 13.67 -48.81
N GLU A 471 -39.24 12.53 -48.55
CA GLU A 471 -40.53 12.22 -49.18
C GLU A 471 -41.70 13.03 -48.59
N GLN A 472 -41.62 13.51 -47.34
CA GLN A 472 -42.64 14.40 -46.78
C GLN A 472 -42.50 15.87 -47.19
N GLU A 473 -41.30 16.37 -47.48
CA GLU A 473 -41.13 17.73 -48.04
C GLU A 473 -41.54 17.82 -49.51
N VAL A 474 -41.33 16.77 -50.31
CA VAL A 474 -41.70 16.78 -51.74
C VAL A 474 -43.22 16.65 -51.98
N VAL A 475 -43.97 16.10 -51.02
CA VAL A 475 -45.44 15.96 -51.14
C VAL A 475 -46.19 17.24 -50.71
N ASN A 476 -45.59 18.10 -49.88
CA ASN A 476 -46.25 19.31 -49.38
C ASN A 476 -46.07 20.56 -50.27
N ASP A 477 -45.14 20.55 -51.22
CA ASP A 477 -44.86 21.70 -52.11
C ASP A 477 -45.61 21.64 -53.46
N GLY A 478 -46.47 20.64 -53.66
CA GLY A 478 -47.15 20.36 -54.94
C GLY A 478 -48.54 20.98 -55.13
N ASP A 479 -49.16 21.58 -54.11
CA ASP A 479 -50.61 21.84 -54.11
C ASP A 479 -51.05 23.32 -54.03
N TYR A 480 -50.17 24.27 -54.37
CA TYR A 480 -50.54 25.69 -54.47
C TYR A 480 -49.96 26.37 -55.71
N ALA A 481 -50.52 26.12 -56.90
CA ALA A 481 -50.57 27.09 -58.01
C ALA A 481 -51.41 26.62 -59.22
N SER A 482 -52.73 26.51 -59.07
CA SER A 482 -53.65 26.64 -60.21
C SER A 482 -55.08 26.93 -59.76
N ASN A 483 -55.42 28.21 -59.63
CA ASN A 483 -56.67 28.83 -60.06
C ASN A 483 -56.66 30.34 -59.80
#